data_AF-A0A4V1S8G7-F1
#
_entry.id   AF-A0A4V1S8G7-F1
#
_cell.length_a   1.000
_cell.length_b   1.000
_cell.length_c   1.000
_cell.angle_alpha   90.00
_cell.angle_beta   90.00
_cell.angle_gamma   90.00
#
_symmetry.space_group_name_H-M   'P 1'
#
loop_
_entity.id
_entity.type
_entity.pdbx_description
1 polymer ?
#
loop_
_entity_poly.entity_id
_entity_poly.type
_entity_poly.pdbx_seq_one_letter_code
_entity_poly.pdbx_strand_id
1 'polypeptide(L)'
;MTPHPPGMLPPPNTGGPPRVLAIDPALRNTGWAVVERQGRKNVALAWGVIRNKPKLLPSSCLAEICRCFREIITGHQPNVCAIEATIYVQNFQTAITLGAARGAALVAVWKFWT
;
A
#
# COMPACT_ATOMS: atom_id res chain seq x y z
N MET A 1 -21.58 2.74 -17.34
CA MET A 1 -20.82 2.04 -16.28
C MET A 1 -21.73 1.96 -15.07
N THR A 2 -22.22 0.79 -14.73
CA THR A 2 -23.08 0.59 -13.54
C THR A 2 -22.21 0.64 -12.29
N PRO A 3 -22.65 1.32 -11.21
CA PRO A 3 -21.90 1.34 -9.96
C PRO A 3 -21.76 -0.08 -9.40
N HIS A 4 -20.56 -0.44 -8.95
CA HIS A 4 -20.31 -1.73 -8.31
C HIS A 4 -20.97 -1.79 -6.92
N PRO A 5 -21.55 -2.93 -6.53
CA PRO A 5 -22.12 -3.09 -5.20
C PRO A 5 -21.03 -2.97 -4.11
N PRO A 6 -21.30 -2.28 -3.00
CA PRO A 6 -20.35 -2.15 -1.90
C PRO A 6 -20.00 -3.53 -1.33
N GLY A 7 -18.71 -3.88 -1.35
CA GLY A 7 -18.19 -5.15 -0.80
C GLY A 7 -17.69 -6.16 -1.83
N MET A 8 -17.87 -5.91 -3.13
CA MET A 8 -17.29 -6.74 -4.18
C MET A 8 -15.98 -6.11 -4.67
N LEU A 9 -14.86 -6.84 -4.56
CA LEU A 9 -13.62 -6.44 -5.23
C LEU A 9 -13.94 -6.21 -6.71
N PRO A 10 -13.45 -5.14 -7.35
CA PRO A 10 -13.67 -4.97 -8.77
C PRO A 10 -13.12 -6.20 -9.49
N PRO A 11 -13.78 -6.63 -10.58
CA PRO A 11 -13.32 -7.79 -11.33
C PRO A 11 -11.84 -7.56 -11.69
N PRO A 12 -10.97 -8.56 -11.49
CA PRO A 12 -9.58 -8.44 -11.93
C PRO A 12 -9.59 -8.05 -13.39
N ASN A 13 -8.87 -6.98 -13.73
CA ASN A 13 -8.73 -6.48 -15.09
C ASN A 13 -8.39 -7.66 -16.01
N THR A 14 -9.32 -8.05 -16.88
CA THR A 14 -9.42 -9.41 -17.46
C THR A 14 -8.36 -9.74 -18.52
N GLY A 15 -7.33 -8.90 -18.67
CA GLY A 15 -6.27 -9.05 -19.66
C GLY A 15 -4.96 -9.66 -19.15
N GLY A 16 -4.75 -9.79 -17.83
CA GLY A 16 -3.47 -10.23 -17.27
C GLY A 16 -3.53 -10.96 -15.92
N PRO A 17 -2.44 -11.64 -15.51
CA PRO A 17 -2.37 -12.33 -14.23
C PRO A 17 -2.53 -11.36 -13.04
N PRO A 18 -3.16 -11.80 -11.93
CA PRO A 18 -3.50 -10.92 -10.83
C PRO A 18 -2.25 -10.39 -10.13
N ARG A 19 -2.24 -9.08 -9.87
CA ARG A 19 -1.18 -8.34 -9.18
C ARG A 19 -1.62 -7.92 -7.79
N VAL A 20 -0.73 -8.09 -6.83
CA VAL A 20 -0.90 -7.72 -5.42
C VAL A 20 0.12 -6.66 -5.06
N LEU A 21 -0.32 -5.52 -4.53
CA LEU A 21 0.56 -4.59 -3.83
C LEU A 21 0.63 -4.99 -2.35
N ALA A 22 1.79 -5.40 -1.87
CA ALA A 22 2.08 -5.65 -0.46
C ALA A 22 2.72 -4.40 0.17
N ILE A 23 2.29 -4.02 1.37
CA ILE A 23 2.76 -2.84 2.10
C ILE A 23 3.10 -3.22 3.55
N ASP A 24 4.32 -2.89 3.97
CA ASP A 24 4.78 -2.87 5.36
C ASP A 24 4.94 -1.40 5.79
N PRO A 25 3.94 -0.83 6.49
CA PRO A 25 3.89 0.60 6.78
C PRO A 25 4.74 0.99 7.99
N ALA A 26 5.68 1.90 7.77
CA ALA A 26 6.41 2.59 8.84
C ALA A 26 6.72 4.05 8.47
N LEU A 27 6.64 4.97 9.42
CA LEU A 27 6.75 6.41 9.16
C LEU A 27 8.03 6.80 8.40
N ARG A 28 9.16 6.14 8.72
CA ARG A 28 10.47 6.46 8.12
C ARG A 28 10.84 5.56 6.95
N ASN A 29 10.46 4.29 7.01
CA ASN A 29 10.90 3.25 6.08
C ASN A 29 9.73 2.35 5.74
N THR A 30 8.83 2.82 4.88
CA THR A 30 7.70 1.99 4.43
C THR A 30 8.15 1.05 3.32
N GLY A 31 8.09 -0.26 3.57
CA GLY A 31 8.38 -1.29 2.59
C GLY A 31 7.20 -1.54 1.65
N TRP A 32 7.48 -1.86 0.39
CA TRP A 32 6.44 -2.24 -0.57
C TRP A 32 6.95 -3.22 -1.63
N ALA A 33 6.03 -4.02 -2.17
CA ALA A 33 6.28 -4.89 -3.32
C ALA A 33 5.03 -5.07 -4.17
N VAL A 34 5.19 -5.14 -5.48
CA VAL A 34 4.17 -5.59 -6.42
C VAL A 34 4.52 -7.01 -6.85
N VAL A 35 3.61 -7.93 -6.56
CA VAL A 35 3.78 -9.36 -6.87
C VAL A 35 2.70 -9.79 -7.84
N GLU A 36 3.06 -10.58 -8.84
CA GLU A 36 2.15 -11.12 -9.83
C GLU A 36 2.14 -12.64 -9.75
N ARG A 37 0.93 -13.23 -9.85
CA ARG A 37 0.79 -14.69 -9.88
C ARG A 37 0.87 -15.20 -11.31
N GLN A 38 1.98 -15.82 -11.67
CA GLN A 38 2.17 -16.49 -12.96
C GLN A 38 1.97 -18.00 -12.78
N GLY A 39 0.73 -18.45 -13.01
CA GLY A 39 0.32 -19.84 -12.79
C GLY A 39 0.39 -20.25 -11.31
N ARG A 40 1.34 -21.12 -10.98
CA ARG A 40 1.62 -21.57 -9.58
C ARG A 40 2.74 -20.79 -8.89
N LYS A 41 3.44 -19.90 -9.61
CA LYS A 41 4.56 -19.12 -9.07
C LYS A 41 4.13 -17.70 -8.76
N ASN A 42 4.68 -17.15 -7.69
CA ASN A 42 4.60 -15.72 -7.37
C ASN A 42 5.89 -15.06 -7.83
N VAL A 43 5.77 -13.99 -8.63
CA VAL A 43 6.90 -13.24 -9.18
C VAL A 43 6.85 -11.81 -8.66
N ALA A 44 7.93 -11.33 -8.06
CA ALA A 44 8.05 -9.93 -7.69
C ALA A 44 8.35 -9.09 -8.94
N LEU A 45 7.41 -8.22 -9.32
CA LEU A 45 7.57 -7.33 -10.48
C LEU A 45 8.36 -6.06 -10.12
N ALA A 46 8.12 -5.53 -8.92
CA ALA A 46 8.79 -4.35 -8.40
C ALA A 46 8.75 -4.37 -6.87
N TRP A 47 9.74 -3.76 -6.24
CA TRP A 47 9.81 -3.62 -4.79
C TRP A 47 10.69 -2.44 -4.41
N GLY A 48 10.53 -1.96 -3.19
CA GLY A 48 11.35 -0.87 -2.70
C GLY A 48 10.99 -0.45 -1.28
N VAL A 49 11.61 0.66 -0.87
CA VAL A 49 11.36 1.29 0.43
C VAL A 49 11.18 2.78 0.20
N ILE A 50 10.05 3.33 0.65
CA ILE A 50 9.85 4.77 0.76
C ILE A 50 10.66 5.24 1.97
N ARG A 51 11.73 5.99 1.71
CA ARG A 51 12.68 6.45 2.74
C ARG A 51 12.47 7.93 3.05
N ASN A 52 11.81 8.22 4.16
CA ASN A 52 11.66 9.58 4.65
C ASN A 52 12.89 9.99 5.47
N LYS A 53 13.45 11.17 5.17
CA LYS A 53 14.61 11.70 5.89
C LYS A 53 14.27 11.90 7.38
N PRO A 54 15.22 11.67 8.31
CA PRO A 54 14.96 11.82 9.75
C PRO A 54 14.48 13.23 10.16
N LYS A 55 14.94 14.26 9.44
CA LYS A 55 14.59 15.66 9.70
C LYS A 55 13.17 16.06 9.26
N LEU A 56 12.47 15.21 8.49
CA LEU A 56 11.10 15.51 8.07
C LEU A 56 10.14 15.40 9.25
N LEU A 57 9.21 16.35 9.31
CA LEU A 57 8.09 16.29 10.24
C LEU A 57 7.24 15.04 9.97
N PRO A 58 6.59 14.46 10.99
CA PRO A 58 5.73 13.29 10.81
C PRO A 58 4.63 13.51 9.76
N SER A 59 3.99 14.69 9.75
CA SER A 59 2.99 15.04 8.74
C SER A 59 3.54 15.00 7.31
N SER A 60 4.74 15.54 7.09
CA SER A 60 5.42 15.49 5.79
C SER A 60 5.74 14.05 5.38
N CYS A 61 6.11 13.19 6.33
CA CYS A 61 6.37 11.78 6.05
C CYS A 61 5.11 11.04 5.59
N LEU A 62 3.97 11.30 6.24
CA LEU A 62 2.68 10.73 5.85
C LEU A 62 2.25 11.22 4.46
N ALA A 63 2.46 12.50 4.15
CA ALA A 63 2.18 13.07 2.84
C ALA A 63 3.05 12.41 1.75
N GLU A 64 4.34 12.20 2.01
CA GLU A 64 5.26 11.52 1.10
C GLU A 64 4.87 10.05 0.88
N ILE A 65 4.51 9.32 1.95
CA ILE A 65 4.00 7.95 1.84
C ILE A 65 2.77 7.91 0.92
N CYS A 66 1.81 8.80 1.13
CA CYS A 66 0.62 8.91 0.27
C CYS A 66 0.98 9.23 -1.19
N ARG A 67 1.90 10.17 -1.43
CA ARG A 67 2.34 10.57 -2.77
C ARG A 67 3.00 9.39 -3.50
N CYS A 68 3.97 8.74 -2.87
CA CYS A 68 4.68 7.61 -3.46
C CYS A 68 3.74 6.44 -3.76
N PHE A 69 2.80 6.12 -2.86
CA PHE A 69 1.86 5.03 -3.15
C PHE A 69 0.93 5.34 -4.32
N ARG A 70 0.50 6.60 -4.51
CA ARG A 70 -0.26 6.97 -5.71
C ARG A 70 0.54 6.71 -6.99
N GLU A 71 1.83 7.04 -6.99
CA GLU A 71 2.72 6.80 -8.12
C GLU A 71 2.90 5.30 -8.38
N ILE A 72 3.16 4.51 -7.33
CA ILE A 72 3.31 3.05 -7.42
C ILE A 72 2.02 2.40 -7.96
N ILE A 73 0.86 2.77 -7.42
CA ILE A 73 -0.44 2.22 -7.84
C ILE A 73 -0.73 2.62 -9.29
N THR A 74 -0.47 3.87 -9.66
CA THR A 74 -0.66 4.35 -11.04
C THR A 74 0.24 3.61 -12.01
N GLY A 75 1.51 3.40 -11.67
CA GLY A 75 2.50 2.76 -12.53
C GLY A 75 2.33 1.24 -12.67
N HIS A 76 1.85 0.55 -11.64
CA HIS A 76 1.76 -0.92 -11.64
C HIS A 76 0.35 -1.48 -11.78
N GLN A 77 -0.69 -0.68 -11.51
CA GLN A 77 -2.10 -1.07 -11.59
C GLN A 77 -2.36 -2.40 -10.85
N PRO A 78 -2.01 -2.53 -9.55
CA PRO A 78 -2.28 -3.75 -8.79
C PRO A 78 -3.78 -4.04 -8.75
N ASN A 79 -4.18 -5.31 -8.66
CA ASN A 79 -5.58 -5.79 -8.57
C ASN A 79 -6.11 -5.87 -7.12
N VAL A 80 -5.20 -5.95 -6.15
CA VAL A 80 -5.53 -5.94 -4.73
C VAL A 80 -4.36 -5.33 -3.96
N CYS A 81 -4.63 -4.84 -2.75
CA CYS A 81 -3.59 -4.39 -1.82
C CYS A 81 -3.66 -5.19 -0.52
N ALA A 82 -2.51 -5.67 -0.06
CA ALA A 82 -2.31 -6.27 1.26
C ALA A 82 -1.47 -5.31 2.11
N ILE A 83 -1.96 -4.96 3.30
CA ILE A 83 -1.27 -4.06 4.22
C ILE A 83 -1.07 -4.80 5.53
N GLU A 84 0.17 -4.85 6.00
CA GLU A 84 0.53 -5.51 7.25
C GLU A 84 -0.28 -4.97 8.45
N ALA A 85 -0.65 -5.88 9.35
CA ALA A 85 -1.31 -5.54 10.59
C ALA A 85 -0.30 -5.07 11.64
N THR A 86 -0.67 -4.11 12.48
CA THR A 86 0.17 -3.72 13.61
C THR A 86 -0.01 -4.72 14.74
N ILE A 87 0.96 -5.61 14.94
CA ILE A 87 0.92 -6.67 15.96
C ILE A 87 1.78 -6.26 17.15
N TYR A 88 1.10 -5.74 18.19
CA TYR A 88 1.64 -5.46 19.52
C TYR A 88 2.81 -4.46 19.62
N VAL A 89 2.53 -3.27 20.15
CA VAL A 89 3.54 -2.22 20.37
C VAL A 89 3.54 -1.86 21.86
N GLN A 90 4.65 -2.10 22.56
CA GLN A 90 4.75 -1.80 24.00
C GLN A 90 4.76 -0.29 24.29
N ASN A 91 5.16 0.53 23.32
CA ASN A 91 5.24 1.98 23.45
C ASN A 91 4.09 2.66 22.70
N PHE A 92 3.27 3.43 23.43
CA PHE A 92 2.16 4.21 22.88
C PHE A 92 2.56 5.17 21.75
N GLN A 93 3.71 5.83 21.86
CA GLN A 93 4.18 6.76 20.83
C GLN A 93 4.47 6.02 19.51
N THR A 94 5.10 4.85 19.61
CA THR A 94 5.35 3.98 18.46
C THR A 94 4.04 3.45 17.88
N ALA A 95 3.08 3.06 18.72
CA ALA A 95 1.76 2.60 18.28
C ALA A 95 1.01 3.67 17.47
N ILE A 96 0.96 4.90 17.98
CA ILE A 96 0.34 6.04 17.28
C ILE A 96 1.05 6.31 15.95
N THR A 97 2.38 6.27 15.95
CA THR A 97 3.19 6.53 14.76
C THR A 97 2.97 5.47 13.67
N LEU A 98 2.97 4.19 14.04
CA LEU A 98 2.70 3.09 13.10
C LEU A 98 1.25 3.13 12.61
N GLY A 99 0.30 3.38 13.51
CA GLY A 99 -1.11 3.54 13.16
C GLY A 99 -1.34 4.67 12.15
N ALA A 100 -0.66 5.80 12.33
CA ALA A 100 -0.72 6.93 11.39
C ALA A 100 -0.14 6.57 10.01
N ALA A 101 1.03 5.92 9.96
CA ALA A 101 1.65 5.48 8.71
C ALA A 101 0.76 4.47 7.95
N ARG A 102 0.19 3.51 8.67
CA ARG A 102 -0.78 2.54 8.12
C ARG A 102 -2.04 3.24 7.62
N GLY A 103 -2.56 4.21 8.37
CA GLY A 103 -3.70 5.03 7.95
C GLY A 103 -3.42 5.79 6.65
N ALA A 104 -2.24 6.39 6.51
CA ALA A 104 -1.82 7.04 5.27
C ALA A 104 -1.78 6.06 4.08
N ALA A 105 -1.23 4.86 4.26
CA ALA A 105 -1.23 3.82 3.23
C ALA A 105 -2.66 3.41 2.83
N LEU A 106 -3.56 3.19 3.80
CA LEU A 106 -4.97 2.86 3.56
C LEU A 106 -5.70 3.93 2.75
N VAL A 107 -5.53 5.20 3.11
CA VAL A 107 -6.14 6.32 2.39
C VAL A 107 -5.57 6.46 0.97
N ALA A 108 -4.27 6.21 0.79
CA ALA A 108 -3.64 6.25 -0.51
C ALA A 108 -4.20 5.18 -1.46
N VAL A 109 -4.45 3.96 -0.95
CA VAL A 109 -4.97 2.87 -1.76
C VAL A 109 -6.47 3.01 -2.04
N TRP A 110 -7.29 3.46 -1.09
CA TRP A 110 -8.76 3.52 -1.20
C TRP A 110 -9.24 4.22 -2.48
N LYS A 111 -8.59 5.32 -2.87
CA LYS A 111 -9.00 6.18 -3.98
C LYS A 111 -9.00 5.49 -5.36
N PHE A 112 -8.35 4.34 -5.52
CA PHE A 112 -8.21 3.67 -6.81
C PHE A 112 -9.23 2.54 -7.05
N TRP A 113 -10.03 2.21 -6.05
CA TRP A 113 -10.98 1.09 -6.07
C TRP A 113 -12.45 1.53 -6.12
N THR A 114 -12.69 2.84 -6.23
CA THR A 114 -14.02 3.49 -6.30
C THR A 114 -14.20 4.16 -7.64
#